data_AF-A0A4Q0VA26-F1
#
_entry.id   AF-A0A4Q0VA26-F1
#
_cell.length_a   1.000
_cell.length_b   1.000
_cell.length_c   1.000
_cell.angle_alpha   90.00
_cell.angle_beta   90.00
_cell.angle_gamma   90.00
#
_symmetry.space_group_name_H-M   'P 1'
#
loop_
_entity.id
_entity.type
_entity.pdbx_description
1 polymer ?
#
loop_
_entity_poly.entity_id
_entity_poly.type
_entity_poly.pdbx_seq_one_letter_code
_entity_poly.pdbx_strand_id
1 'polypeptide(L)'
;MIIKKNIKRAEFIKRPNRFQAYVKVDNEEIMVHVPNTGRCKEILIPGTTVVLREESNPTRKTKYDLIGGYKNGKFINIDSQIPNKVVEEALKLGNIKKLKKYNIIKREKTYGNSRFDFKLGNDSGEEYYLEVKGVTLEDGGVTKFPDAPTERGTKHILELIDVKNKGIGAGVLFLIQMKDVKYFTPNIEMDKNFSEALVSAHKAGVDIFAYECDVDEDFITLKKEVKVIL
;
A
#
# COMPACT_ATOMS: atom_id res chain seq x y z
N MET A 1 -1.05 -6.55 -12.39
CA MET A 1 -2.52 -6.39 -12.51
C MET A 1 -2.91 -5.27 -13.48
N ILE A 2 -3.90 -5.54 -14.34
CA ILE A 2 -4.54 -4.56 -15.25
C ILE A 2 -5.90 -4.15 -14.68
N ILE A 3 -6.22 -2.85 -14.71
CA ILE A 3 -7.52 -2.26 -14.35
C ILE A 3 -8.36 -2.15 -15.63
N LYS A 4 -9.22 -3.14 -15.87
CA LYS A 4 -10.07 -3.22 -17.08
C LYS A 4 -11.31 -2.31 -17.08
N LYS A 5 -11.41 -1.39 -16.11
CA LYS A 5 -12.56 -0.48 -15.99
C LYS A 5 -12.25 0.83 -16.70
N ASN A 6 -13.29 1.55 -17.12
CA ASN A 6 -13.11 2.87 -17.73
C ASN A 6 -12.42 3.82 -16.75
N ILE A 7 -11.38 4.48 -17.24
CA ILE A 7 -10.62 5.48 -16.50
C ILE A 7 -10.93 6.87 -17.05
N LYS A 8 -11.02 7.85 -16.15
CA LYS A 8 -11.23 9.26 -16.52
C LYS A 8 -10.36 10.18 -15.70
N ARG A 9 -9.69 11.14 -16.34
CA ARG A 9 -8.98 12.22 -15.64
C ARG A 9 -9.96 13.31 -15.21
N ALA A 10 -9.70 13.91 -14.06
CA ALA A 10 -10.49 15.00 -13.49
C ALA A 10 -9.58 16.00 -12.76
N GLU A 11 -10.08 17.19 -12.49
CA GLU A 11 -9.40 18.16 -11.62
C GLU A 11 -9.89 17.99 -10.18
N PHE A 12 -8.98 17.83 -9.22
CA PHE A 12 -9.36 17.72 -7.81
C PHE A 12 -9.78 19.08 -7.24
N ILE A 13 -10.90 19.11 -6.51
CA ILE A 13 -11.43 20.33 -5.87
C ILE A 13 -11.16 20.28 -4.36
N LYS A 14 -11.73 19.29 -3.68
CA LYS A 14 -11.65 19.16 -2.21
C LYS A 14 -11.96 17.74 -1.75
N ARG A 15 -11.46 17.37 -0.56
CA ARG A 15 -11.75 16.11 0.13
C ARG A 15 -12.26 16.41 1.53
N PRO A 16 -13.58 16.63 1.73
CA PRO A 16 -14.12 17.03 3.02
C PRO A 16 -14.03 15.94 4.10
N ASN A 17 -13.91 14.66 3.71
CA ASN A 17 -13.72 13.56 4.64
C ASN A 17 -12.94 12.41 4.00
N ARG A 18 -12.65 11.37 4.79
CA ARG A 18 -11.81 10.23 4.36
C ARG A 18 -12.35 9.47 3.15
N PHE A 19 -13.65 9.49 2.86
CA PHE A 19 -14.24 8.64 1.82
C PHE A 19 -14.89 9.40 0.66
N GLN A 20 -14.92 10.73 0.71
CA GLN A 20 -15.57 11.57 -0.29
C GLN A 20 -14.63 12.67 -0.76
N ALA A 21 -14.57 12.85 -2.07
CA ALA A 21 -13.93 13.98 -2.70
C ALA A 21 -14.87 14.59 -3.75
N TYR A 22 -14.64 15.86 -4.04
CA TYR A 22 -15.26 16.57 -5.15
C TYR A 22 -14.19 16.83 -6.20
N VAL A 23 -14.56 16.58 -7.45
CA VAL A 23 -13.69 16.72 -8.62
C VAL A 23 -14.47 17.38 -9.75
N LYS A 24 -13.76 18.09 -10.63
CA LYS A 24 -14.34 18.69 -11.84
C LYS A 24 -14.13 17.74 -13.02
N VAL A 25 -15.23 17.29 -13.61
CA VAL A 25 -15.27 16.43 -14.80
C VAL A 25 -16.15 17.12 -15.84
N ASP A 26 -15.64 17.36 -17.04
CA ASP A 26 -16.38 18.03 -18.13
C ASP A 26 -17.04 19.36 -17.69
N ASN A 27 -16.36 20.13 -16.84
CA ASN A 27 -16.84 21.36 -16.19
C ASN A 27 -17.92 21.21 -15.11
N GLU A 28 -18.29 19.99 -14.73
CA GLU A 28 -19.22 19.72 -13.63
C GLU A 28 -18.50 19.29 -12.36
N GLU A 29 -18.87 19.85 -11.21
CA GLU A 29 -18.44 19.35 -9.90
C GLU A 29 -19.24 18.09 -9.54
N ILE A 30 -18.54 16.96 -9.43
CA ILE A 30 -19.14 15.69 -9.04
C ILE A 30 -18.51 15.16 -7.76
N MET A 31 -19.30 14.42 -6.98
CA MET A 31 -18.82 13.71 -5.79
C MET A 31 -18.35 12.30 -6.16
N VAL A 32 -17.16 11.93 -5.71
CA VAL A 32 -16.53 10.62 -5.94
C VAL A 32 -16.12 9.96 -4.63
N HIS A 33 -15.98 8.63 -4.64
CA HIS A 33 -15.47 7.90 -3.49
C HIS A 33 -13.94 7.93 -3.46
N VAL A 34 -13.34 8.02 -2.27
CA VAL A 34 -11.89 7.86 -2.08
C VAL A 34 -11.64 6.54 -1.35
N PRO A 35 -11.12 5.49 -2.03
CA PRO A 35 -10.83 4.19 -1.44
C PRO A 35 -9.48 4.20 -0.69
N ASN A 36 -9.28 5.18 0.19
CA ASN A 36 -8.08 5.31 1.02
C ASN A 36 -8.45 5.98 2.35
N THR A 37 -8.03 5.44 3.49
CA THR A 37 -8.29 6.05 4.80
C THR A 37 -7.22 7.06 5.25
N GLY A 38 -6.04 7.02 4.62
CA GLY A 38 -4.94 7.96 4.79
C GLY A 38 -5.27 9.35 4.23
N ARG A 39 -4.39 10.29 4.52
CA ARG A 39 -4.63 11.72 4.30
C ARG A 39 -4.38 12.11 2.85
N CYS A 40 -3.36 11.55 2.20
CA CYS A 40 -2.96 11.85 0.82
C CYS A 40 -2.81 13.37 0.54
N LYS A 41 -2.43 14.17 1.53
CA LYS A 41 -2.49 15.66 1.48
C LYS A 41 -1.56 16.27 0.44
N GLU A 42 -0.43 15.64 0.16
CA GLU A 42 0.53 16.07 -0.87
C GLU A 42 0.14 15.65 -2.29
N ILE A 43 -0.86 14.77 -2.43
CA ILE A 43 -1.35 14.26 -3.72
C ILE A 43 -2.64 14.98 -4.08
N LEU A 44 -3.57 15.05 -3.12
CA LEU A 44 -4.90 15.61 -3.29
C LEU A 44 -4.91 17.11 -2.95
N ILE A 45 -4.18 17.86 -3.76
CA ILE A 45 -4.10 19.33 -3.71
C ILE A 45 -5.11 19.91 -4.73
N PRO A 46 -5.90 20.94 -4.38
CA PRO A 46 -6.81 21.59 -5.33
C PRO A 46 -6.12 21.96 -6.64
N GLY A 47 -6.76 21.65 -7.77
CA GLY A 47 -6.20 21.85 -9.12
C GLY A 47 -5.38 20.66 -9.65
N THR A 48 -5.01 19.69 -8.80
CA THR A 48 -4.26 18.50 -9.24
C THR A 48 -5.10 17.63 -10.18
N THR A 49 -4.48 17.14 -11.26
CA THR A 49 -5.07 16.08 -12.08
C THR A 49 -5.16 14.78 -11.29
N VAL A 50 -6.37 14.25 -11.14
CA VAL A 50 -6.65 12.96 -10.51
C VAL A 50 -7.26 11.99 -11.50
N VAL A 51 -7.15 10.71 -11.18
CA VAL A 51 -7.61 9.61 -12.01
C VAL A 51 -8.78 8.92 -11.31
N LEU A 52 -9.87 8.81 -12.04
CA LEU A 52 -11.12 8.19 -11.63
C LEU A 52 -11.28 6.84 -12.30
N ARG A 53 -11.81 5.86 -11.57
CA ARG A 53 -12.26 4.57 -12.08
C ARG A 53 -13.77 4.50 -12.04
N GLU A 54 -14.40 4.22 -13.17
CA GLU A 54 -15.85 4.03 -13.24
C GLU A 54 -16.25 2.72 -12.56
N GLU A 55 -17.31 2.78 -11.74
CA GLU A 55 -17.82 1.65 -10.98
C GLU A 55 -19.25 1.33 -11.43
N SER A 56 -19.46 0.08 -11.85
CA SER A 56 -20.70 -0.37 -12.50
C SER A 56 -21.78 -0.88 -11.55
N ASN A 57 -21.50 -0.96 -10.23
CA ASN A 57 -22.47 -1.46 -9.28
C ASN A 57 -23.61 -0.44 -9.08
N PRO A 58 -24.87 -0.79 -9.43
CA PRO A 58 -25.99 0.15 -9.42
C PRO A 58 -26.40 0.62 -8.02
N THR A 59 -25.98 -0.07 -6.95
CA THR A 59 -26.32 0.33 -5.57
C THR A 59 -25.36 1.37 -4.99
N ARG A 60 -24.34 1.77 -5.73
CA ARG A 60 -23.34 2.74 -5.27
C ARG A 60 -23.90 4.16 -5.26
N LYS A 61 -23.57 4.90 -4.20
CA LYS A 61 -23.86 6.34 -4.11
C LYS A 61 -23.05 7.19 -5.10
N THR A 62 -21.83 6.74 -5.43
CA THR A 62 -20.93 7.45 -6.35
C THR A 62 -20.58 6.56 -7.54
N LYS A 63 -20.60 7.17 -8.74
CA LYS A 63 -20.26 6.53 -10.00
C LYS A 63 -18.77 6.20 -10.13
N TYR A 64 -17.90 6.95 -9.45
CA TYR A 64 -16.45 6.83 -9.57
C TYR A 64 -15.74 6.64 -8.24
N ASP A 65 -14.63 5.91 -8.29
CA ASP A 65 -13.56 5.89 -7.29
C ASP A 65 -12.41 6.79 -7.75
N LEU A 66 -11.88 7.66 -6.88
CA LEU A 66 -10.63 8.39 -7.11
C LEU A 66 -9.46 7.46 -6.78
N ILE A 67 -8.83 6.89 -7.80
CA ILE A 67 -7.83 5.82 -7.65
C ILE A 67 -6.38 6.32 -7.62
N GLY A 68 -6.12 7.56 -8.01
CA GLY A 68 -4.79 8.14 -7.97
C GLY A 68 -4.76 9.63 -8.32
N GLY A 69 -3.58 10.23 -8.16
CA GLY A 69 -3.33 11.63 -8.50
C GLY A 69 -1.93 11.83 -9.04
N TYR A 70 -1.76 12.89 -9.82
CA TYR A 70 -0.46 13.30 -10.34
C TYR A 70 0.23 14.26 -9.38
N LYS A 71 1.47 13.95 -9.02
CA LYS A 71 2.34 14.83 -8.26
C LYS A 71 3.62 15.04 -9.04
N ASN A 72 3.89 16.27 -9.48
CA ASN A 72 5.07 16.61 -10.29
C ASN A 72 5.24 15.69 -11.53
N GLY A 73 4.13 15.39 -12.23
CA GLY A 73 4.12 14.49 -13.39
C GLY A 73 4.16 12.99 -13.06
N LYS A 74 4.36 12.60 -11.80
CA LYS A 74 4.35 11.21 -11.35
C LYS A 74 2.94 10.79 -10.95
N PHE A 75 2.45 9.69 -11.51
CA PHE A 75 1.20 9.08 -11.08
C PHE A 75 1.41 8.28 -9.78
N ILE A 76 0.59 8.56 -8.78
CA ILE A 76 0.57 7.82 -7.51
C ILE A 76 -0.81 7.18 -7.36
N ASN A 77 -0.85 5.85 -7.36
CA ASN A 77 -2.08 5.12 -7.09
C ASN A 77 -2.35 5.17 -5.57
N ILE A 78 -3.53 5.63 -5.18
CA ILE A 78 -3.93 5.76 -3.78
C ILE A 78 -4.93 4.69 -3.34
N ASP A 79 -5.38 3.78 -4.22
CA ASP A 79 -6.37 2.78 -3.84
C ASP A 79 -5.76 1.78 -2.83
N SER A 80 -6.23 1.83 -1.59
CA SER A 80 -5.66 1.04 -0.49
C SER A 80 -6.04 -0.45 -0.57
N GLN A 81 -6.88 -0.85 -1.52
CA GLN A 81 -7.24 -2.25 -1.74
C GLN A 81 -6.31 -2.95 -2.75
N ILE A 82 -5.49 -2.17 -3.46
CA ILE A 82 -4.57 -2.66 -4.49
C ILE A 82 -3.35 -3.39 -3.91
N PRO A 83 -2.73 -2.96 -2.79
CA PRO A 83 -1.48 -3.56 -2.34
C PRO A 83 -1.50 -5.07 -2.16
N ASN A 84 -2.51 -5.60 -1.47
CA ASN A 84 -2.61 -7.05 -1.25
C ASN A 84 -2.77 -7.81 -2.57
N LYS A 85 -3.48 -7.25 -3.56
CA LYS A 85 -3.63 -7.90 -4.88
C LYS A 85 -2.30 -7.97 -5.63
N VAL A 86 -1.53 -6.88 -5.63
CA VAL A 86 -0.22 -6.82 -6.29
C VAL A 86 0.79 -7.76 -5.60
N VAL A 87 0.80 -7.77 -4.28
CA VAL A 87 1.69 -8.66 -3.51
C VAL A 87 1.30 -10.12 -3.71
N GLU A 88 0.01 -10.45 -3.71
CA GLU A 88 -0.45 -11.82 -3.98
C GLU A 88 -0.04 -12.30 -5.38
N GLU A 89 -0.21 -11.46 -6.41
CA GLU A 89 0.25 -11.75 -7.78
C GLU A 89 1.77 -11.98 -7.81
N ALA A 90 2.55 -11.11 -7.14
CA ALA A 90 3.99 -11.24 -7.08
C ALA A 90 4.48 -12.47 -6.31
N LEU A 91 3.77 -12.87 -5.25
CA LEU A 91 4.05 -14.11 -4.50
C LEU A 91 3.81 -15.33 -5.40
N LYS A 92 2.67 -15.39 -6.10
CA LYS A 92 2.35 -16.49 -7.03
C LYS A 92 3.35 -16.62 -8.18
N LEU A 93 3.85 -15.49 -8.68
CA LEU A 93 4.85 -15.46 -9.75
C LEU A 93 6.29 -15.66 -9.25
N GLY A 94 6.52 -15.70 -7.93
CA GLY A 94 7.85 -15.86 -7.36
C GLY A 94 8.75 -14.62 -7.54
N ASN A 95 8.16 -13.43 -7.72
CA ASN A 95 8.88 -12.17 -7.93
C ASN A 95 9.55 -11.65 -6.65
N ILE A 96 9.10 -12.10 -5.48
CA ILE A 96 9.73 -11.80 -4.19
C ILE A 96 10.70 -12.94 -3.86
N LYS A 97 11.97 -12.78 -4.25
CA LYS A 97 12.98 -13.85 -4.25
C LYS A 97 13.05 -14.64 -2.93
N LYS A 98 13.07 -13.94 -1.79
CA LYS A 98 13.16 -14.56 -0.45
C LYS A 98 11.95 -15.43 -0.10
N LEU A 99 10.79 -15.14 -0.69
CA LEU A 99 9.53 -15.82 -0.41
C LEU A 99 9.17 -16.88 -1.48
N LYS A 100 9.99 -17.03 -2.52
CA LYS A 100 9.74 -17.95 -3.64
C LYS A 100 9.59 -19.42 -3.21
N LYS A 101 10.18 -19.81 -2.08
CA LYS A 101 10.08 -21.17 -1.53
C LYS A 101 8.69 -21.51 -0.94
N TYR A 102 7.82 -20.52 -0.73
CA TYR A 102 6.49 -20.72 -0.17
C TYR A 102 5.45 -20.80 -1.30
N ASN A 103 4.99 -22.01 -1.63
CA ASN A 103 4.03 -22.28 -2.70
C ASN A 103 2.56 -22.28 -2.21
N ILE A 104 2.31 -22.30 -0.90
CA ILE A 104 0.98 -22.22 -0.31
C ILE A 104 0.73 -20.80 0.18
N ILE A 105 -0.30 -20.12 -0.33
CA ILE A 105 -0.64 -18.73 0.03
C ILE A 105 -2.04 -18.71 0.62
N LYS A 106 -2.18 -18.30 1.89
CA LYS A 106 -3.46 -18.11 2.58
C LYS A 106 -3.61 -16.64 2.97
N ARG A 107 -4.77 -16.04 2.70
CA ARG A 107 -5.07 -14.64 3.02
C ARG A 107 -5.68 -14.48 4.41
N GLU A 108 -5.55 -13.27 4.97
CA GLU A 108 -6.28 -12.81 6.16
C GLU A 108 -6.16 -13.79 7.35
N LYS A 109 -4.93 -14.19 7.69
CA LYS A 109 -4.71 -15.17 8.76
C LYS A 109 -4.39 -14.55 10.10
N THR A 110 -5.18 -14.96 11.08
CA THR A 110 -5.01 -14.58 12.48
C THR A 110 -3.80 -15.25 13.10
N TYR A 111 -3.04 -14.46 13.87
CA TYR A 111 -2.04 -14.92 14.81
C TYR A 111 -2.05 -13.98 16.01
N GLY A 112 -2.09 -14.54 17.22
CA GLY A 112 -2.25 -13.73 18.44
C GLY A 112 -3.53 -12.88 18.34
N ASN A 113 -3.37 -11.55 18.43
CA ASN A 113 -4.48 -10.60 18.41
C ASN A 113 -4.57 -9.79 17.10
N SER A 114 -3.80 -10.13 16.07
CA SER A 114 -3.86 -9.49 14.75
C SER A 114 -4.21 -10.46 13.65
N ARG A 115 -4.70 -9.89 12.56
CA ARG A 115 -4.96 -10.57 11.30
C ARG A 115 -3.96 -10.05 10.27
N PHE A 116 -3.03 -10.91 9.88
CA PHE A 116 -2.02 -10.61 8.87
C PHE A 116 -2.58 -10.84 7.47
N ASP A 117 -2.09 -10.04 6.51
CA ASP A 117 -2.55 -10.11 5.12
C ASP A 117 -2.30 -11.49 4.50
N PHE A 118 -1.15 -12.10 4.78
CA PHE A 118 -0.81 -13.43 4.30
C PHE A 118 -0.17 -14.34 5.35
N LYS A 119 -0.54 -15.61 5.29
CA LYS A 119 0.24 -16.74 5.81
C LYS A 119 0.71 -17.58 4.62
N LEU A 120 2.02 -17.65 4.44
CA LEU A 120 2.67 -18.46 3.42
C LEU A 120 3.14 -19.78 4.03
N GLY A 121 3.21 -20.82 3.21
CA GLY A 121 3.73 -22.12 3.61
C GLY A 121 4.35 -22.90 2.46
N ASN A 122 5.00 -24.01 2.77
CA ASN A 122 5.51 -24.95 1.78
C ASN A 122 5.28 -26.41 2.17
N ASP A 123 5.62 -27.33 1.26
CA ASP A 123 5.43 -28.77 1.43
C ASP A 123 6.29 -29.38 2.54
N SER A 124 7.33 -28.66 2.99
CA SER A 124 8.15 -29.03 4.15
C SER A 124 7.56 -28.58 5.49
N GLY A 125 6.40 -27.92 5.49
CA GLY A 125 5.72 -27.43 6.69
C GLY A 125 6.27 -26.12 7.25
N GLU A 126 7.17 -25.44 6.55
CA GLU A 126 7.64 -24.12 6.96
C GLU A 126 6.53 -23.09 6.79
N GLU A 127 6.41 -22.16 7.74
CA GLU A 127 5.42 -21.10 7.71
C GLU A 127 6.06 -19.71 7.69
N TYR A 128 5.35 -18.75 7.10
CA TYR A 128 5.75 -17.35 7.07
C TYR A 128 4.53 -16.43 7.19
N TYR A 129 4.57 -15.45 8.09
CA TYR A 129 3.55 -14.40 8.20
C TYR A 129 4.04 -13.11 7.52
N LEU A 130 3.21 -12.56 6.63
CA LEU A 130 3.53 -11.37 5.87
C LEU A 130 2.41 -10.33 6.03
N GLU A 131 2.79 -9.15 6.52
CA GLU A 131 1.95 -7.94 6.52
C GLU A 131 2.31 -7.06 5.32
N VAL A 132 1.32 -6.47 4.66
CA VAL A 132 1.48 -5.53 3.55
C VAL A 132 1.05 -4.13 3.97
N LYS A 133 1.88 -3.14 3.64
CA LYS A 133 1.58 -1.72 3.83
C LYS A 133 1.66 -1.00 2.50
N GLY A 134 0.57 -0.34 2.10
CA GLY A 134 0.59 0.57 0.94
C GLY A 134 1.32 1.87 1.29
N VAL A 135 2.24 2.29 0.42
CA VAL A 135 3.03 3.51 0.58
C VAL A 135 2.74 4.47 -0.56
N THR A 136 2.24 5.65 -0.21
CA THR A 136 1.87 6.73 -1.13
C THR A 136 2.53 8.07 -0.78
N LEU A 137 3.10 8.18 0.42
CA LEU A 137 3.82 9.36 0.88
C LEU A 137 5.23 9.38 0.27
N GLU A 138 5.56 10.48 -0.40
CA GLU A 138 6.81 10.69 -1.13
C GLU A 138 7.29 12.13 -0.99
N ASP A 139 8.61 12.33 -1.00
CA ASP A 139 9.23 13.65 -1.14
C ASP A 139 10.60 13.52 -1.82
N GLY A 140 10.77 14.11 -2.99
CA GLY A 140 12.05 14.11 -3.72
C GLY A 140 12.60 12.71 -4.08
N GLY A 141 11.72 11.72 -4.25
CA GLY A 141 12.05 10.30 -4.47
C GLY A 141 12.22 9.48 -3.20
N VAL A 142 12.08 10.08 -2.01
CA VAL A 142 12.11 9.39 -0.71
C VAL A 142 10.69 9.03 -0.32
N THR A 143 10.40 7.75 -0.10
CA THR A 143 9.07 7.32 0.32
C THR A 143 9.04 6.97 1.79
N LYS A 144 7.91 7.29 2.45
CA LYS A 144 7.79 7.12 3.89
C LYS A 144 6.48 6.48 4.31
N PHE A 145 6.50 5.78 5.44
CA PHE A 145 5.29 5.27 6.09
C PHE A 145 5.41 5.40 7.62
N PRO A 146 4.35 5.81 8.33
CA PRO A 146 3.01 6.13 7.83
C PRO A 146 2.83 7.62 7.44
N ASP A 147 1.67 7.96 6.85
CA ASP A 147 1.24 9.34 6.54
C ASP A 147 0.32 9.95 7.64
N ALA A 148 -0.03 9.15 8.64
CA ALA A 148 -0.74 9.51 9.87
C ALA A 148 -0.35 8.52 10.99
N PRO A 149 -0.46 8.88 12.28
CA PRO A 149 -0.18 7.95 13.38
C PRO A 149 -1.00 6.66 13.27
N THR A 150 -0.38 5.51 13.59
CA THR A 150 -0.95 4.18 13.37
C THR A 150 -0.62 3.18 14.49
N GLU A 151 -1.35 3.28 15.61
CA GLU A 151 -1.25 2.31 16.71
C GLU A 151 -1.46 0.86 16.26
N ARG A 152 -2.41 0.64 15.35
CA ARG A 152 -2.67 -0.67 14.74
C ARG A 152 -1.46 -1.17 13.95
N GLY A 153 -0.83 -0.28 13.17
CA GLY A 153 0.39 -0.63 12.43
C GLY A 153 1.52 -1.04 13.37
N THR A 154 1.74 -0.27 14.44
CA THR A 154 2.74 -0.57 15.47
C THR A 154 2.48 -1.92 16.13
N LYS A 155 1.23 -2.20 16.53
CA LYS A 155 0.84 -3.50 17.09
C LYS A 155 1.16 -4.66 16.14
N HIS A 156 0.84 -4.53 14.85
CA HIS A 156 1.12 -5.57 13.86
C HIS A 156 2.64 -5.82 13.72
N ILE A 157 3.47 -4.77 13.75
CA ILE A 157 4.94 -4.92 13.70
C ILE A 157 5.47 -5.65 14.94
N LEU A 158 4.98 -5.31 16.12
CA LEU A 158 5.38 -5.99 17.36
C LEU A 158 4.96 -7.46 17.35
N GLU A 159 3.76 -7.79 16.85
CA GLU A 159 3.35 -9.20 16.74
C GLU A 159 4.15 -9.98 15.69
N LEU A 160 4.72 -9.34 14.66
CA LEU A 160 5.68 -10.00 13.76
C LEU A 160 6.99 -10.38 14.49
N ILE A 161 7.42 -9.60 15.48
CA ILE A 161 8.54 -9.98 16.36
C ILE A 161 8.17 -11.25 17.13
N ASP A 162 6.96 -11.33 17.68
CA ASP A 162 6.49 -12.52 18.40
C ASP A 162 6.43 -13.76 17.50
N VAL A 163 5.97 -13.61 16.25
CA VAL A 163 6.02 -14.68 15.24
C VAL A 163 7.46 -15.14 15.05
N LYS A 164 8.40 -14.21 14.87
CA LYS A 164 9.81 -14.50 14.63
C LYS A 164 10.47 -15.19 15.83
N ASN A 165 10.16 -14.76 17.04
CA ASN A 165 10.66 -15.34 18.29
C ASN A 165 10.20 -16.80 18.50
N LYS A 166 9.10 -17.23 17.87
CA LYS A 166 8.67 -18.64 17.84
C LYS A 166 9.33 -19.47 16.74
N GLY A 167 10.32 -18.92 16.04
CA GLY A 167 11.03 -19.61 14.95
C GLY A 167 10.25 -19.64 13.63
N ILE A 168 9.15 -18.89 13.52
CA ILE A 168 8.34 -18.82 12.30
C ILE A 168 8.86 -17.68 11.42
N GLY A 169 8.78 -17.82 10.09
CA GLY A 169 9.09 -16.73 9.17
C GLY A 169 8.16 -15.54 9.38
N ALA A 170 8.69 -14.32 9.33
CA ALA A 170 7.92 -13.11 9.55
C ALA A 170 8.49 -11.95 8.73
N GLY A 171 7.62 -11.15 8.13
CA GLY A 171 8.02 -9.96 7.41
C GLY A 171 6.91 -8.94 7.23
N VAL A 172 7.34 -7.71 6.93
CA VAL A 172 6.48 -6.63 6.47
C VAL A 172 6.94 -6.18 5.08
N LEU A 173 6.00 -5.97 4.17
CA LEU A 173 6.26 -5.49 2.81
C LEU A 173 5.57 -4.15 2.58
N PHE A 174 6.39 -3.13 2.36
CA PHE A 174 5.97 -1.80 1.95
C PHE A 174 5.85 -1.74 0.42
N LEU A 175 4.62 -1.77 -0.07
CA LEU A 175 4.33 -1.66 -1.50
C LEU A 175 4.18 -0.20 -1.88
N ILE A 176 5.13 0.32 -2.63
CA ILE A 176 5.22 1.72 -3.01
C ILE A 176 4.51 1.91 -4.35
N GLN A 177 3.34 2.55 -4.30
CA GLN A 177 2.37 2.62 -5.40
C GLN A 177 2.70 3.73 -6.41
N MET A 178 4.00 3.87 -6.75
CA MET A 178 4.54 4.88 -7.67
C MET A 178 5.90 4.45 -8.24
N LYS A 179 6.36 5.14 -9.29
CA LYS A 179 7.67 4.92 -9.93
C LYS A 179 8.76 5.84 -9.35
N ASP A 180 10.01 5.58 -9.75
CA ASP A 180 11.19 6.41 -9.54
C ASP A 180 11.47 6.68 -8.06
N VAL A 181 11.54 5.59 -7.29
CA VAL A 181 11.84 5.63 -5.86
C VAL A 181 13.35 5.50 -5.63
N LYS A 182 13.91 6.40 -4.81
CA LYS A 182 15.31 6.33 -4.38
C LYS A 182 15.49 5.34 -3.23
N TYR A 183 14.69 5.51 -2.18
CA TYR A 183 14.67 4.61 -1.02
C TYR A 183 13.37 4.81 -0.21
N PHE A 184 13.10 3.84 0.66
CA PHE A 184 12.03 3.86 1.65
C PHE A 184 12.61 4.05 3.06
N THR A 185 11.91 4.79 3.92
CA THR A 185 12.26 4.97 5.33
C THR A 185 11.00 5.10 6.20
N PRO A 186 10.98 4.63 7.46
CA PRO A 186 9.86 4.93 8.35
C PRO A 186 9.75 6.45 8.60
N ASN A 187 8.53 6.93 8.78
CA ASN A 187 8.25 8.35 9.00
C ASN A 187 8.27 8.71 10.49
N ILE A 188 9.47 8.88 11.06
CA ILE A 188 9.65 9.15 12.49
C ILE A 188 8.95 10.42 12.98
N GLU A 189 8.88 11.46 12.14
CA GLU A 189 8.21 12.71 12.45
C GLU A 189 6.68 12.53 12.59
N MET A 190 6.11 11.57 11.86
CA MET A 190 4.67 11.28 11.90
C MET A 190 4.31 10.27 12.99
N ASP A 191 5.11 9.21 13.13
CA ASP A 191 4.87 8.16 14.11
C ASP A 191 6.19 7.55 14.60
N LYS A 192 6.69 8.09 15.70
CA LYS A 192 7.91 7.61 16.37
C LYS A 192 7.74 6.17 16.86
N ASN A 193 6.58 5.81 17.41
CA ASN A 193 6.34 4.47 17.94
C ASN A 193 6.38 3.41 16.85
N PHE A 194 5.76 3.68 15.69
CA PHE A 194 5.84 2.79 14.53
C PHE A 194 7.28 2.63 14.05
N SER A 195 8.03 3.74 13.97
CA SER A 195 9.41 3.74 13.50
C SER A 195 10.33 2.93 14.42
N GLU A 196 10.22 3.12 15.74
CA GLU A 196 10.98 2.35 16.73
C GLU A 196 10.60 0.87 16.73
N ALA A 197 9.31 0.54 16.56
CA ALA A 197 8.87 -0.83 16.40
C ALA A 197 9.46 -1.49 15.14
N LEU A 198 9.56 -0.77 14.02
CA LEU A 198 10.14 -1.29 12.79
C LEU A 198 11.64 -1.55 12.93
N VAL A 199 12.39 -0.64 13.59
CA VAL A 199 13.80 -0.86 13.94
C VAL A 199 13.96 -2.08 14.84
N SER A 200 13.09 -2.23 15.83
CA SER A 200 13.09 -3.39 16.74
C SER A 200 12.79 -4.69 16.00
N ALA A 201 11.86 -4.67 15.05
CA ALA A 201 11.52 -5.81 14.21
C ALA A 201 12.71 -6.24 13.34
N HIS A 202 13.42 -5.29 12.74
CA HIS A 202 14.65 -5.56 12.00
C HIS A 202 15.69 -6.27 12.88
N LYS A 203 15.94 -5.75 14.09
CA LYS A 203 16.89 -6.32 15.05
C LYS A 203 16.50 -7.73 15.50
N ALA A 204 15.21 -8.02 15.59
CA ALA A 204 14.68 -9.36 15.89
C ALA A 204 14.73 -10.33 14.69
N GLY A 205 15.13 -9.87 13.50
CA GLY A 205 15.23 -10.68 12.28
C GLY A 205 13.92 -10.82 11.50
N VAL A 206 12.93 -9.95 11.76
CA VAL A 206 11.77 -9.78 10.87
C VAL A 206 12.26 -9.17 9.56
N ASP A 207 11.83 -9.74 8.43
CA ASP A 207 12.21 -9.20 7.13
C ASP A 207 11.45 -7.90 6.85
N ILE A 208 12.16 -6.90 6.34
CA ILE A 208 11.57 -5.62 5.96
C ILE A 208 11.82 -5.42 4.48
N PHE A 209 10.74 -5.54 3.70
CA PHE A 209 10.77 -5.38 2.27
C PHE A 209 10.19 -4.03 1.88
N ALA A 210 10.78 -3.38 0.89
CA ALA A 210 10.16 -2.28 0.17
C ALA A 210 10.27 -2.56 -1.31
N TYR A 211 9.17 -2.39 -2.05
CA TYR A 211 9.14 -2.60 -3.49
C TYR A 211 8.42 -1.45 -4.17
N GLU A 212 9.02 -0.91 -5.24
CA GLU A 212 8.33 0.01 -6.13
C GLU A 212 7.45 -0.76 -7.12
N CYS A 213 6.36 -0.12 -7.51
CA CYS A 213 5.51 -0.60 -8.57
C CYS A 213 5.88 0.03 -9.91
N ASP A 214 5.71 -0.72 -10.99
CA ASP A 214 5.41 -0.12 -12.28
C ASP A 214 3.91 0.15 -12.30
N VAL A 215 3.54 1.42 -12.42
CA VAL A 215 2.15 1.87 -12.26
C VAL A 215 1.80 2.99 -13.23
N ASP A 216 0.64 2.87 -13.84
CA ASP A 216 0.01 3.91 -14.63
C ASP A 216 -1.50 3.92 -14.34
N GLU A 217 -2.27 4.71 -15.07
CA GLU A 217 -3.69 4.92 -14.79
C GLU A 217 -4.53 3.64 -14.84
N ASP A 218 -4.15 2.68 -15.67
CA ASP A 218 -4.87 1.45 -15.94
C ASP A 218 -4.09 0.17 -15.56
N PHE A 219 -2.91 0.27 -14.95
CA PHE A 219 -2.17 -0.91 -14.48
C PHE A 219 -1.31 -0.63 -13.26
N ILE A 220 -1.04 -1.70 -12.52
CA ILE A 220 -0.07 -1.70 -11.42
C ILE A 220 0.50 -3.09 -11.23
N THR A 221 1.83 -3.16 -11.14
CA THR A 221 2.55 -4.41 -10.89
C THR A 221 3.79 -4.17 -10.04
N LEU A 222 4.20 -5.18 -9.27
CA LEU A 222 5.47 -5.16 -8.55
C LEU A 222 6.62 -5.08 -9.56
N LYS A 223 7.56 -4.14 -9.39
CA LYS A 223 8.66 -3.94 -10.34
C LYS A 223 10.02 -4.36 -9.77
N LYS A 224 10.50 -3.67 -8.74
CA LYS A 224 11.82 -3.95 -8.16
C LYS A 224 11.85 -3.62 -6.67
N GLU A 225 12.78 -4.28 -5.99
CA GLU A 225 13.10 -4.01 -4.60
C GLU A 225 13.72 -2.61 -4.47
N VAL A 226 13.38 -1.93 -3.38
CA VAL A 226 13.81 -0.58 -3.04
C VAL A 226 14.63 -0.66 -1.76
N LYS A 227 15.71 0.12 -1.69
CA LYS A 227 16.54 0.21 -0.48
C LYS A 227 15.70 0.69 0.70
N VAL A 228 15.76 -0.04 1.81
CA VAL A 228 15.18 0.36 3.10
C VAL A 228 16.27 1.03 3.93
N ILE A 229 15.96 2.19 4.51
CA ILE A 229 16.77 2.90 5.50
C ILE A 229 15.97 2.92 6.80
N LEU A 230 16.58 2.49 7.90
CA LEU A 230 15.98 2.42 9.24
C LEU A 230 16.73 3.32 10.21
#